data_AF-B2AZN5-F1
#
_entry.id   AF-B2AZN5-F1
#
_cell.length_a   1.000
_cell.length_b   1.000
_cell.length_c   1.000
_cell.angle_alpha   90.00
_cell.angle_beta   90.00
_cell.angle_gamma   90.00
#
_symmetry.space_group_name_H-M   'P 1'
#
loop_
_entity.id
_entity.type
_entity.pdbx_description
1 polymer ?
#
loop_
_entity_poly.entity_id
_entity_poly.type
_entity_poly.pdbx_seq_one_letter_code
_entity_poly.pdbx_strand_id
1 'polypeptide(L)'
;MIDKEQNPKVRLEQLIGASCVRIEYRDLPGTGERFVDKQPQFGIGVYFTGWGEENLLLGEAWDFGKKSAGHRAAEKACGHPMVVGRLVERKRAYMAKRAIERTTEEEEVKEEE
;
A
#
# COMPACT_ATOMS: atom_id res chain seq x y z
N MET A 1 -21.33 2.39 1.88
CA MET A 1 -21.18 0.98 1.49
C MET A 1 -19.90 0.90 0.68
N ILE A 2 -18.91 0.10 1.12
CA ILE A 2 -17.61 -0.01 0.42
C ILE A 2 -17.66 -1.31 -0.35
N ASP A 3 -17.77 -1.20 -1.67
CA ASP A 3 -18.04 -2.30 -2.58
C ASP A 3 -16.94 -3.36 -2.49
N LYS A 4 -17.36 -4.59 -2.16
CA LYS A 4 -16.51 -5.79 -2.05
C LYS A 4 -15.84 -6.17 -3.38
N GLU A 5 -16.23 -5.51 -4.47
CA GLU A 5 -15.81 -5.75 -5.85
C GLU A 5 -14.83 -4.67 -6.38
N GLN A 6 -14.36 -3.74 -5.54
CA GLN A 6 -13.20 -2.95 -5.92
C GLN A 6 -11.94 -3.80 -5.82
N ASN A 7 -11.26 -3.98 -6.96
CA ASN A 7 -9.98 -4.66 -7.10
C ASN A 7 -9.07 -4.27 -5.92
N PRO A 8 -8.59 -5.21 -5.09
CA PRO A 8 -7.87 -4.94 -3.85
C PRO A 8 -6.63 -4.07 -4.06
N LYS A 9 -6.07 -4.08 -5.27
CA LYS A 9 -5.01 -3.16 -5.68
C LYS A 9 -5.45 -1.70 -5.65
N VAL A 10 -6.63 -1.40 -6.20
CA VAL A 10 -7.23 -0.06 -6.22
C VAL A 10 -7.60 0.36 -4.80
N ARG A 11 -8.16 -0.56 -4.01
CA ARG A 11 -8.50 -0.26 -2.60
C ARG A 11 -7.26 0.06 -1.76
N LEU A 12 -6.18 -0.70 -1.95
CA LEU A 12 -4.90 -0.43 -1.29
C LEU A 12 -4.39 0.96 -1.73
N GLU A 13 -4.39 1.25 -3.02
CA GLU A 13 -3.97 2.55 -3.56
C GLU A 13 -4.84 3.70 -3.03
N GLN A 14 -6.14 3.55 -2.87
CA GLN A 14 -6.98 4.60 -2.26
C GLN A 14 -6.65 4.82 -0.78
N LEU A 15 -6.42 3.75 -0.03
CA LEU A 15 -6.11 3.81 1.39
C LEU A 15 -4.78 4.52 1.64
N ILE A 16 -3.72 4.05 0.98
CA ILE A 16 -2.34 4.47 1.27
C ILE A 16 -1.70 5.33 0.19
N GLY A 17 -2.33 5.46 -0.97
CA GLY A 17 -1.85 6.30 -2.06
C GLY A 17 -1.83 7.76 -1.66
N ALA A 18 -0.65 8.35 -1.82
CA ALA A 18 -0.36 9.76 -1.78
C ALA A 18 0.80 10.01 -2.74
N SER A 19 1.01 11.26 -3.15
CA SER A 19 1.99 11.63 -4.17
C SER A 19 3.45 11.26 -3.84
N CYS A 20 3.77 11.03 -2.57
CA CYS A 20 5.12 10.67 -2.10
C CYS A 20 5.26 9.18 -1.70
N VAL A 21 4.31 8.34 -2.11
CA VAL A 21 4.23 6.94 -1.70
C VAL A 21 4.33 6.03 -2.93
N ARG A 22 5.06 4.92 -2.79
CA ARG A 22 5.20 3.89 -3.82
C ARG A 22 4.84 2.52 -3.25
N ILE A 23 4.04 1.77 -4.01
CA ILE A 23 3.65 0.39 -3.70
C ILE A 23 4.34 -0.51 -4.73
N GLU A 24 5.15 -1.45 -4.26
CA GLU A 24 5.86 -2.41 -5.10
C GLU A 24 5.39 -3.83 -4.83
N TYR A 25 5.19 -4.60 -5.90
CA TYR A 25 4.92 -6.03 -5.82
C TYR A 25 6.21 -6.75 -6.18
N ARG A 26 6.80 -7.48 -5.23
CA ARG A 26 8.02 -8.26 -5.47
C ARG A 26 7.76 -9.74 -5.20
N ASP A 27 8.31 -10.59 -6.06
CA ASP A 27 8.31 -12.04 -5.84
C ASP A 27 9.12 -12.35 -4.57
N LEU A 28 8.58 -13.22 -3.71
CA LEU A 28 9.25 -13.69 -2.50
C LEU A 28 10.27 -14.78 -2.87
N PRO A 29 11.48 -14.76 -2.26
CA PRO A 29 12.43 -15.87 -2.42
C PRO A 29 11.80 -17.16 -1.86
N GLY A 30 11.93 -18.27 -2.59
CA GLY A 30 11.28 -19.56 -2.26
C GLY A 30 10.10 -19.94 -3.16
N THR A 31 9.77 -19.11 -4.16
CA THR A 31 8.74 -19.34 -5.21
C THR A 31 8.91 -20.66 -6.00
N GLY A 32 10.07 -21.34 -5.89
CA GLY A 32 10.30 -22.65 -6.53
C GLY A 32 10.13 -23.87 -5.62
N GLU A 33 10.07 -23.69 -4.29
CA GLU A 33 10.29 -24.81 -3.36
C GLU A 33 9.00 -25.31 -2.69
N ARG A 34 7.91 -24.56 -2.78
CA ARG A 34 6.65 -24.90 -2.10
C ARG A 34 5.64 -25.51 -3.07
N PHE A 35 5.84 -26.80 -3.37
CA PHE A 35 4.84 -27.62 -4.04
C PHE A 35 3.73 -27.97 -3.05
N VAL A 36 2.56 -27.34 -3.20
CA VAL A 36 1.33 -27.86 -2.58
C VAL A 36 0.59 -28.57 -3.69
N ASP A 37 0.22 -29.83 -3.44
CA ASP A 37 -0.50 -30.65 -4.41
C ASP A 37 0.23 -30.83 -5.77
N LYS A 38 1.57 -30.89 -5.74
CA LYS A 38 2.45 -31.03 -6.92
C LYS A 38 2.43 -29.84 -7.89
N GLN A 39 1.84 -28.70 -7.50
CA GLN A 39 1.83 -27.48 -8.31
C GLN A 39 2.76 -26.42 -7.71
N PRO A 40 3.53 -25.69 -8.54
CA PRO A 40 4.36 -24.60 -8.05
C PRO A 40 3.49 -23.43 -7.56
N GLN A 41 3.79 -22.91 -6.37
CA GLN A 41 3.16 -21.69 -5.84
C GLN A 41 4.10 -20.50 -5.98
N PHE A 42 3.53 -19.40 -6.44
CA PHE A 42 4.17 -18.11 -6.52
C PHE A 42 3.89 -17.31 -5.25
N GLY A 43 4.96 -16.90 -4.56
CA GLY A 43 4.89 -15.98 -3.43
C GLY A 43 5.06 -14.55 -3.92
N ILE A 44 4.12 -13.66 -3.59
CA ILE A 44 4.26 -12.22 -3.85
C ILE A 44 4.07 -11.44 -2.55
N GLY A 45 5.01 -10.54 -2.29
CA GLY A 45 4.96 -9.55 -1.22
C GLY A 45 4.61 -8.16 -1.76
N VAL A 46 3.76 -7.45 -1.05
CA VAL A 46 3.44 -6.04 -1.29
C VAL A 46 4.27 -5.19 -0.33
N TYR A 47 5.13 -4.36 -0.91
CA TYR A 47 6.04 -3.48 -0.21
C TYR A 47 5.59 -2.03 -0.36
N PHE A 48 5.77 -1.29 0.73
CA PHE A 48 5.48 0.13 0.82
C PHE A 48 6.77 0.91 1.01
N THR A 49 6.92 1.96 0.23
CA THR A 49 8.03 2.91 0.33
C THR A 49 7.45 4.32 0.33
N GLY A 50 7.70 5.09 1.39
CA GLY A 50 7.17 6.44 1.56
C GLY A 50 7.20 6.91 3.01
N TRP A 51 7.03 8.22 3.23
CA TRP A 51 6.96 8.83 4.57
C TRP A 51 8.13 8.47 5.52
N GLY A 52 9.32 8.26 4.97
CA GLY A 52 10.52 7.89 5.74
C GLY A 52 10.63 6.39 6.09
N GLU A 53 9.73 5.54 5.58
CA GLU A 53 9.89 4.09 5.62
C GLU A 53 10.14 3.54 4.22
N GLU A 54 11.11 2.64 4.11
CA GLU A 54 11.48 2.00 2.85
C GLU A 54 11.29 0.49 2.96
N ASN A 55 10.69 -0.12 1.93
CA ASN A 55 10.47 -1.56 1.84
C ASN A 55 9.68 -2.17 3.01
N LEU A 56 8.68 -1.46 3.55
CA LEU A 56 7.80 -2.01 4.58
C LEU A 56 6.89 -3.08 3.95
N LEU A 57 6.97 -4.33 4.43
CA LEU A 57 6.09 -5.40 3.99
C LEU A 57 4.68 -5.19 4.56
N LEU A 58 3.71 -4.95 3.67
CA LEU A 58 2.30 -4.76 4.04
C LEU A 58 1.54 -6.08 4.11
N GLY A 59 1.86 -6.99 3.20
CA GLY A 59 1.19 -8.27 3.08
C GLY A 59 1.91 -9.18 2.10
N GLU A 60 1.88 -10.47 2.41
CA GLU A 60 2.40 -11.53 1.56
C GLU A 60 1.32 -12.58 1.31
N ALA A 61 1.27 -13.10 0.10
CA ALA A 61 0.43 -14.25 -0.22
C ALA A 61 1.11 -15.19 -1.19
N TRP A 62 0.64 -16.44 -1.14
CA TRP A 62 1.10 -17.55 -1.96
C TRP A 62 -0.10 -18.07 -2.74
N ASP A 63 0.08 -18.27 -4.05
CA ASP A 63 -0.98 -18.78 -4.90
C ASP A 63 -0.39 -19.49 -6.14
N PHE A 64 -1.20 -20.25 -6.88
CA PHE A 64 -0.74 -21.04 -8.03
C PHE A 64 -0.41 -20.18 -9.26
N GLY A 65 -0.75 -18.88 -9.23
CA GLY A 65 -0.43 -17.93 -10.28
C GLY A 65 0.01 -16.58 -9.74
N LYS A 66 0.97 -15.94 -10.42
CA LYS A 66 1.49 -14.62 -10.04
C LYS A 66 0.39 -13.55 -9.91
N LYS A 67 -0.60 -13.55 -10.82
CA LYS A 67 -1.70 -12.58 -10.77
C LYS A 67 -2.58 -12.78 -9.53
N SER A 68 -2.92 -14.03 -9.23
CA SER A 68 -3.74 -14.41 -8.07
C SER A 68 -3.01 -14.14 -6.76
N ALA A 69 -1.72 -14.48 -6.69
CA ALA A 69 -0.86 -14.20 -5.53
C ALA A 69 -0.80 -12.70 -5.23
N GLY A 70 -0.61 -11.86 -6.27
CA GLY A 70 -0.59 -10.40 -6.09
C GLY A 70 -1.93 -9.82 -5.65
N HIS A 71 -3.06 -10.38 -6.13
CA HIS A 71 -4.39 -9.99 -5.68
C HIS A 71 -4.59 -10.31 -4.20
N ARG A 72 -4.29 -11.55 -3.82
CA ARG A 72 -4.43 -12.06 -2.46
C ARG A 72 -3.50 -11.37 -1.47
N ALA A 73 -2.30 -10.98 -1.90
CA ALA A 73 -1.35 -10.22 -1.09
C ALA A 73 -1.89 -8.81 -0.79
N ALA A 74 -2.52 -8.14 -1.77
CA ALA A 74 -3.19 -6.86 -1.56
C ALA A 74 -4.41 -6.98 -0.65
N GLU A 75 -5.21 -8.04 -0.76
CA GLU A 75 -6.32 -8.32 0.16
C GLU A 75 -5.82 -8.49 1.59
N LYS A 76 -4.75 -9.27 1.78
CA LYS A 76 -4.14 -9.50 3.11
C LYS A 76 -3.59 -8.21 3.70
N ALA A 77 -2.97 -7.37 2.88
CA ALA A 77 -2.50 -6.05 3.29
C ALA A 77 -3.66 -5.13 3.72
N CYS A 78 -4.80 -5.15 3.01
CA CYS A 78 -6.00 -4.41 3.41
C CYS A 78 -6.66 -4.98 4.68
N GLY A 79 -6.54 -6.30 4.89
CA GLY A 79 -7.15 -7.01 6.01
C GLY A 79 -6.37 -6.95 7.32
N HIS A 80 -5.14 -6.39 7.35
CA HIS A 80 -4.32 -6.31 8.56
C HIS A 80 -4.50 -4.95 9.27
N PRO A 81 -5.42 -4.83 10.25
CA PRO A 81 -5.87 -3.53 10.77
C PRO A 81 -4.76 -2.71 11.42
N MET A 82 -3.75 -3.37 12.00
CA MET A 82 -2.63 -2.68 12.65
C MET A 82 -1.71 -1.97 11.64
N VAL A 83 -1.51 -2.57 10.47
CA VAL A 83 -0.65 -2.01 9.41
C VAL A 83 -1.40 -0.89 8.69
N VAL A 84 -2.68 -1.12 8.36
CA VAL A 84 -3.54 -0.10 7.75
C VAL A 84 -3.72 1.10 8.69
N GLY A 85 -3.97 0.87 9.98
CA GLY A 85 -4.09 1.93 10.98
C GLY A 85 -2.86 2.83 11.02
N ARG A 86 -1.66 2.25 11.14
CA ARG A 86 -0.39 2.99 11.16
C ARG A 86 -0.17 3.81 9.88
N LEU A 87 -0.55 3.28 8.72
CA LEU A 87 -0.42 3.97 7.44
C LEU A 87 -1.44 5.11 7.29
N VAL A 88 -2.68 4.90 7.76
CA VAL A 88 -3.72 5.93 7.76
C VAL A 88 -3.35 7.09 8.69
N GLU A 89 -2.80 6.80 9.86
CA GLU A 89 -2.29 7.83 10.78
C GLU A 89 -1.16 8.64 10.15
N ARG A 90 -0.19 7.98 9.50
CA ARG A 90 0.86 8.67 8.76
C ARG A 90 0.32 9.51 7.61
N LYS A 91 -0.65 8.99 6.85
CA LYS A 91 -1.33 9.74 5.79
C LYS A 91 -1.99 11.00 6.33
N ARG A 92 -2.68 10.88 7.46
CA ARG A 92 -3.34 12.02 8.13
C ARG A 92 -2.32 13.05 8.60
N ALA A 93 -1.22 12.62 9.20
CA ALA A 93 -0.13 13.53 9.59
C ALA A 93 0.50 14.24 8.39
N TYR A 94 0.71 13.52 7.27
CA TYR A 94 1.24 14.12 6.04
C TYR A 94 0.26 15.11 5.41
N MET A 95 -1.03 14.76 5.31
CA MET A 95 -2.05 15.68 4.80
C MET A 95 -2.22 16.91 5.69
N ALA A 96 -2.13 16.76 7.02
CA ALA A 96 -2.20 17.89 7.94
C ALA A 96 -1.02 18.86 7.74
N LYS A 97 0.21 18.35 7.62
CA LYS A 97 1.39 19.18 7.31
C LYS A 97 1.22 19.93 5.99
N ARG A 98 0.81 19.22 4.94
CA ARG A 98 0.63 19.79 3.60
C ARG A 98 -0.52 20.80 3.52
N ALA A 99 -1.58 20.61 4.32
CA ALA A 99 -2.65 21.58 4.43
C ALA A 99 -2.16 22.86 5.11
N ILE A 100 -1.34 22.75 6.17
CA ILE A 100 -0.73 23.91 6.82
C ILE A 100 0.15 24.67 5.83
N GLU A 101 1.06 23.99 5.12
CA GLU A 101 1.96 24.60 4.13
C GLU A 101 1.18 25.37 3.04
N ARG A 102 0.10 24.76 2.51
CA ARG A 102 -0.75 25.42 1.51
C ARG A 102 -1.47 26.66 2.06
N THR A 103 -1.84 26.64 3.34
CA THR A 103 -2.51 27.80 3.96
C THR A 103 -1.52 28.92 4.24
N THR A 104 -0.26 28.58 4.56
CA THR A 104 0.82 29.56 4.76
C THR A 104 1.22 30.22 3.44
N GLU A 105 1.28 29.47 2.34
CA GLU A 105 1.54 30.03 1.00
C GLU A 105 0.38 30.91 0.48
N GLU A 106 -0.88 30.64 0.86
CA GLU A 106 -2.02 31.49 0.47
C GLU A 106 -2.13 32.80 1.29
N GLU A 107 -1.58 32.86 2.50
CA GLU A 107 -1.51 34.11 3.28
C GLU A 107 -0.38 35.03 2.80
N GLU A 108 0.79 34.50 2.42
CA GLU A 108 1.89 35.32 1.88
C GLU A 108 1.53 35.98 0.54
N VAL A 109 0.68 35.34 -0.28
CA VAL A 109 0.23 35.92 -1.57
C VAL A 109 -0.82 37.03 -1.39
N LYS A 110 -1.43 37.18 -0.20
CA LYS A 110 -2.40 38.25 0.08
C LYS A 110 -1.81 39.48 0.77
N GLU A 111 -0.61 39.40 1.33
CA GLU A 111 0.08 40.58 1.90
C GLU A 111 0.93 41.34 0.86
N GLU A 112 1.13 40.79 -0.35
CA GLU A 112 1.87 41.46 -1.44
C GLU A 112 0.97 42.15 -2.50
N GLU A 113 -0.37 42.20 -2.35
CA GLU A 113 -1.28 42.93 -3.27
C GLU A 113 -1.87 44.21 -2.68
#